data_AF-A0A1Q7QXP0-F1
#
_entry.id   AF-A0A1Q7QXP0-F1
#
_cell.length_a   1.000
_cell.length_b   1.000
_cell.length_c   1.000
_cell.angle_alpha   90.00
_cell.angle_beta   90.00
_cell.angle_gamma   90.00
#
_symmetry.space_group_name_H-M   'P 1'
#
loop_
_entity.id
_entity.type
_entity.pdbx_description
1 polymer ?
#
loop_
_entity_poly.entity_id
_entity_poly.type
_entity_poly.pdbx_seq_one_letter_code
_entity_poly.pdbx_strand_id
1 'polypeptide(L)'
;MARLTRRTFAIEREVGEKIDDLVDGHPLEVNLLVNKALRRYVEWGRFVDSFKLVTIDPRLLKLFWSHLTMDEAREIGLQNGNGRVVEFILT
;
A
#
# COMPACT_ATOMS: atom_id res chain seq x y z
N MET A 1 14.53 5.72 22.62
CA MET A 1 14.88 6.35 21.33
C MET A 1 14.90 5.29 20.24
N ALA A 2 14.25 5.53 19.10
CA ALA A 2 14.33 4.61 17.97
C ALA A 2 15.77 4.56 17.43
N ARG A 3 16.29 3.37 17.13
CA ARG A 3 17.66 3.20 16.61
C ARG A 3 17.70 3.56 15.12
N LEU A 4 18.09 4.79 14.79
CA LEU A 4 18.23 5.24 13.41
C LEU A 4 19.48 4.63 12.75
N THR A 5 19.34 4.16 11.50
CA THR A 5 20.45 3.69 10.67
C THR A 5 20.57 4.60 9.45
N ARG A 6 21.76 5.13 9.16
CA ARG A 6 21.99 5.98 7.98
C ARG A 6 22.39 5.13 6.77
N ARG A 7 21.74 5.39 5.64
CA ARG A 7 22.06 4.84 4.32
C ARG A 7 22.07 6.00 3.32
N THR A 8 22.99 5.97 2.37
CA THR A 8 23.05 6.92 1.26
C THR A 8 22.66 6.19 -0.02
N PHE A 9 21.76 6.77 -0.79
CA PHE A 9 21.29 6.23 -2.08
C PHE A 9 21.17 7.38 -3.08
N ALA A 10 21.39 7.07 -4.36
CA ALA A 10 21.12 7.99 -5.44
C ALA A 10 19.63 7.89 -5.83
N ILE A 11 19.02 9.01 -6.14
CA ILE A 11 17.67 9.10 -6.72
C ILE A 11 17.73 9.88 -8.03
N GLU A 12 16.73 9.68 -8.87
CA GLU A 12 16.54 10.52 -10.05
C GLU A 12 16.32 11.97 -9.63
N ARG A 13 16.90 12.89 -10.39
CA ARG A 13 16.86 14.33 -10.08
C ARG A 13 15.42 14.84 -9.93
N GLU A 14 14.53 14.44 -10.83
CA GLU A 14 13.12 14.84 -10.78
C GLU A 14 12.38 14.34 -9.53
N VAL A 15 12.82 13.22 -8.94
CA VAL A 15 12.26 12.71 -7.68
C VAL A 15 12.76 13.56 -6.52
N GLY A 16 14.02 13.99 -6.55
CA GLY A 16 14.58 14.94 -5.59
C GLY A 16 13.82 16.26 -5.58
N GLU A 17 13.62 16.86 -6.75
CA GLU A 17 12.86 18.11 -6.92
C GLU A 17 11.44 17.99 -6.33
N LYS A 18 10.72 16.89 -6.63
CA LYS A 18 9.39 16.63 -6.06
C LYS A 18 9.39 16.43 -4.53
N ILE A 19 10.45 15.83 -3.98
CA ILE A 19 10.60 15.68 -2.53
C ILE A 19 10.79 17.04 -1.88
N ASP A 20 11.63 17.88 -2.47
CA ASP A 20 11.90 19.23 -1.98
C ASP A 20 10.64 20.10 -2.02
N ASP A 21 9.83 20.00 -3.09
CA ASP A 21 8.52 20.66 -3.21
C ASP A 21 7.53 20.21 -2.11
N LEU A 22 7.58 18.94 -1.71
CA LEU A 22 6.66 18.37 -0.71
C LEU A 22 6.99 18.78 0.73
N VAL A 23 8.22 19.21 1.00
CA VAL A 23 8.75 19.42 2.35
C VAL A 23 9.24 20.84 2.60
N ASP A 24 8.95 21.76 1.67
CA ASP A 24 9.28 23.20 1.76
C ASP A 24 10.73 23.44 2.21
N GLY A 25 11.67 22.64 1.69
CA GLY A 25 13.11 22.73 1.99
C GLY A 25 13.55 22.34 3.41
N HIS A 26 12.69 21.76 4.25
CA HIS A 26 13.04 21.37 5.63
C HIS A 26 13.71 19.98 5.70
N PRO A 27 15.00 19.86 6.08
CA PRO A 27 15.73 18.58 6.02
C PRO A 27 15.20 17.48 6.96
N LEU A 28 14.58 17.87 8.09
CA LEU A 28 13.96 16.93 9.00
C LEU A 28 12.69 16.32 8.38
N GLU A 29 11.96 17.10 7.61
CA GLU A 29 10.74 16.68 6.93
C GLU A 29 11.04 15.76 5.75
N VAL A 30 12.14 16.01 5.02
CA VAL A 30 12.69 15.06 4.02
C VAL A 30 12.89 13.69 4.64
N ASN A 31 13.58 13.61 5.78
CA ASN A 31 13.85 12.34 6.45
C ASN A 31 12.57 11.65 6.92
N LEU A 32 11.59 12.41 7.41
CA LEU A 32 10.30 11.87 7.83
C LEU A 32 9.52 11.31 6.64
N LEU A 33 9.45 12.06 5.54
CA LEU A 33 8.78 11.66 4.30
C LEU A 33 9.41 10.39 3.72
N VAL A 34 10.74 10.39 3.58
CA VAL A 34 11.50 9.25 3.04
C VAL A 34 11.33 8.03 3.92
N ASN A 35 11.44 8.16 5.25
CA ASN A 35 11.21 7.03 6.15
C ASN A 35 9.77 6.49 6.05
N LYS A 36 8.76 7.37 5.95
CA LYS A 36 7.37 6.97 5.78
C LYS A 36 7.15 6.22 4.46
N ALA A 37 7.73 6.71 3.37
CA ALA A 37 7.63 6.09 2.05
C ALA A 37 8.34 4.73 2.00
N LEU A 38 9.57 4.65 2.49
CA LEU A 38 10.35 3.40 2.57
C LEU A 38 9.64 2.36 3.44
N ARG A 39 9.14 2.78 4.62
CA ARG A 39 8.40 1.90 5.51
C ARG A 39 7.13 1.37 4.85
N ARG A 40 6.35 2.24 4.21
CA ARG A 40 5.17 1.84 3.45
C ARG A 40 5.53 0.81 2.38
N TYR A 41 6.64 1.01 1.66
CA TYR A 41 7.07 0.07 0.62
C TYR A 41 7.52 -1.28 1.20
N VAL A 42 8.36 -1.29 2.23
CA VAL A 42 8.90 -2.51 2.84
C VAL A 42 7.82 -3.32 3.55
N GLU A 43 6.91 -2.65 4.27
CA GLU A 43 5.85 -3.32 5.02
C GLU A 43 4.68 -3.75 4.11
N TRP A 44 4.35 -2.95 3.09
CA TRP A 44 3.14 -3.16 2.28
C TRP A 44 3.39 -3.17 0.79
N GLY A 45 4.15 -2.19 0.28
CA GLY A 45 4.38 -2.01 -1.16
C GLY A 45 4.91 -3.24 -1.88
N ARG A 46 5.86 -3.97 -1.26
CA ARG A 46 6.42 -5.22 -1.82
C ARG A 46 5.38 -6.32 -2.02
N PHE A 47 4.25 -6.22 -1.32
CA PHE A 47 3.18 -7.18 -1.39
C PHE A 47 2.07 -6.73 -2.34
N VAL A 48 2.02 -5.45 -2.74
CA VAL A 48 0.93 -4.93 -3.59
C VAL A 48 0.79 -5.71 -4.90
N ASP A 49 1.90 -6.07 -5.53
CA ASP A 49 1.92 -6.86 -6.76
C ASP A 49 1.42 -8.30 -6.53
N SER A 50 1.79 -8.90 -5.39
CA SER A 50 1.32 -10.23 -4.99
C SER A 50 -0.17 -10.24 -4.62
N PHE A 51 -0.65 -9.16 -4.01
CA PHE A 51 -2.01 -9.08 -3.47
C PHE A 51 -3.08 -8.79 -4.54
N LYS A 52 -2.69 -8.59 -5.82
CA LYS A 52 -3.63 -8.13 -6.88
C LYS A 52 -4.51 -6.98 -6.38
N LEU A 53 -3.92 -6.08 -5.59
CA LEU A 53 -4.63 -4.98 -4.95
C LEU A 53 -5.13 -4.03 -6.05
N VAL A 54 -6.45 -3.95 -6.20
CA VAL A 54 -7.09 -2.99 -7.10
C VAL A 54 -7.53 -1.78 -6.29
N THR A 55 -7.09 -0.59 -6.70
CA THR A 55 -7.65 0.65 -6.16
C THR A 55 -8.99 0.91 -6.86
N ILE A 56 -10.05 1.07 -6.07
CA ILE A 56 -11.40 1.33 -6.58
C ILE A 56 -12.02 2.48 -5.80
N ASP A 57 -12.74 3.37 -6.49
CA ASP A 57 -13.51 4.41 -5.85
C ASP A 57 -14.60 3.80 -4.94
N PRO A 58 -14.77 4.24 -3.68
CA PRO A 58 -15.76 3.66 -2.77
C PRO A 58 -17.21 3.71 -3.28
N ARG A 59 -17.57 4.69 -4.11
CA ARG A 59 -18.91 4.78 -4.71
C ARG A 59 -19.08 3.74 -5.79
N LEU A 60 -18.04 3.51 -6.60
CA LEU A 60 -18.04 2.44 -7.60
C LEU A 60 -18.10 1.05 -6.95
N LEU A 61 -17.38 0.86 -5.84
CA LEU A 61 -17.46 -0.38 -5.06
C LEU A 61 -18.88 -0.63 -4.54
N LYS A 62 -19.54 0.40 -3.99
CA LYS A 62 -20.95 0.30 -3.57
C LYS A 62 -21.89 -0.06 -4.72
N LEU A 63 -21.67 0.53 -5.90
CA LEU A 63 -22.46 0.22 -7.09
C LEU A 63 -22.27 -1.24 -7.52
N PHE A 64 -21.05 -1.78 -7.47
CA PHE A 64 -20.85 -3.20 -7.78
C PHE A 64 -21.55 -4.10 -6.76
N TRP A 65 -21.45 -3.79 -5.47
CA TRP A 65 -22.15 -4.54 -4.43
C TRP A 65 -23.68 -4.46 -4.55
N SER A 66 -24.24 -3.37 -5.07
CA SER A 66 -25.70 -3.27 -5.24
C SER A 66 -26.27 -4.19 -6.31
N HIS A 67 -25.42 -4.78 -7.17
CA HIS A 67 -25.84 -5.75 -8.19
C HIS A 67 -25.65 -7.20 -7.73
N LEU A 68 -25.12 -7.42 -6.53
CA LEU A 68 -24.95 -8.74 -5.94
C LEU A 68 -26.07 -8.99 -4.91
N THR A 69 -26.70 -10.15 -5.01
CA THR A 69 -27.55 -10.64 -3.93
C THR A 69 -26.71 -11.12 -2.75
N MET A 70 -27.33 -11.20 -1.56
CA MET A 70 -26.65 -11.70 -0.36
C MET A 70 -26.18 -13.15 -0.50
N ASP A 71 -26.88 -13.96 -1.29
CA ASP A 71 -26.52 -15.36 -1.50
C ASP A 71 -25.33 -15.50 -2.44
N GLU A 72 -25.28 -14.72 -3.52
CA GLU A 72 -24.12 -14.65 -4.42
C GLU A 72 -22.87 -14.14 -3.68
N ALA A 73 -23.03 -13.10 -2.84
CA ALA A 73 -21.94 -12.59 -2.02
C ALA A 73 -21.40 -13.65 -1.04
N ARG A 74 -22.29 -14.46 -0.44
CA ARG A 74 -21.92 -15.55 0.47
C ARG A 74 -21.16 -16.66 -0.25
N GLU A 75 -21.65 -17.07 -1.42
CA GLU A 75 -21.01 -18.10 -2.24
C GLU A 75 -19.61 -17.67 -2.70
N ILE A 76 -19.48 -16.45 -3.22
CA ILE A 76 -18.18 -15.86 -3.60
C ILE A 76 -17.23 -15.82 -2.39
N GLY A 77 -17.73 -15.44 -1.20
CA GLY A 77 -16.94 -15.44 0.02
C GLY A 77 -16.40 -16.81 0.42
N LEU A 78 -17.26 -17.85 0.37
CA LEU A 78 -16.88 -19.24 0.66
C LEU A 78 -15.81 -19.77 -0.31
N GLN A 79 -16.00 -19.52 -1.61
CA GLN A 79 -15.04 -19.95 -2.64
C GLN A 79 -13.67 -19.28 -2.48
N ASN A 80 -13.64 -17.97 -2.18
CA ASN A 80 -12.39 -17.26 -1.95
C ASN A 80 -11.72 -17.66 -0.62
N GLY A 81 -12.51 -17.92 0.42
CA GLY A 81 -12.04 -18.37 1.73
C GLY A 81 -11.29 -19.71 1.67
N ASN A 82 -11.83 -20.67 0.92
CA ASN A 82 -11.25 -22.00 0.80
C ASN A 82 -9.99 -22.07 -0.09
N GLY A 83 -9.75 -21.07 -0.93
CA GLY A 83 -8.65 -21.09 -1.90
C GLY A 83 -7.45 -20.21 -1.58
N ARG A 84 -7.59 -19.15 -0.76
CA ARG A 84 -6.53 -18.12 -0.62
C ARG A 84 -6.16 -17.71 0.81
N VAL A 85 -6.99 -17.96 1.82
CA VAL A 85 -6.73 -17.48 3.19
C VAL A 85 -5.52 -18.16 3.84
N VAL A 86 -5.18 -19.38 3.43
CA VAL A 86 -4.08 -20.17 4.00
C VAL A 86 -2.69 -19.60 3.68
N GLU A 87 -2.50 -18.91 2.55
CA GLU A 87 -1.23 -18.25 2.22
C GLU A 87 -0.99 -16.96 3.04
N PHE A 88 -2.05 -16.30 3.53
CA PHE A 88 -1.95 -15.00 4.20
C PHE A 88 -1.62 -15.05 5.70
N ILE A 89 -1.92 -16.17 6.38
CA ILE A 89 -1.75 -16.29 7.84
C ILE A 89 -0.42 -16.96 8.21
N LEU A 90 0.19 -17.70 7.30
CA LEU A 90 1.32 -18.59 7.58
C LEU A 90 2.69 -18.12 7.04
N THR A 91 2.78 -16.87 6.57
CA THR A 91 4.07 -16.20 6.24
C THR A 91 4.33 -15.01 7.14
#